data_AF-A0A412TXC6-F1
#
_entry.id   AF-A0A412TXC6-F1
#
_cell.length_a   1.000
_cell.length_b   1.000
_cell.length_c   1.000
_cell.angle_alpha   90.00
_cell.angle_beta   90.00
_cell.angle_gamma   90.00
#
_symmetry.space_group_name_H-M   'P 1'
#
loop_
_entity.id
_entity.type
_entity.pdbx_description
1 polymer ?
#
loop_
_entity_poly.entity_id
_entity_poly.type
_entity_poly.pdbx_seq_one_letter_code
_entity_poly.pdbx_strand_id
1 'polypeptide(L)'
;MSMLKLESFFFFSFFLFLAGCGNQSKPVSVEQEIITPLSAGNAVDDLLPYIDSVEVVPLETTGKALIGLVGKILLLPNGNVLIKSTASMFMFSPEGKFLFQIGKNGRGPEEYLTIDDVCLSQDARELWILGGCEIVKYSTETGRFIRKTTLELPEICNGFDAIASGPGHSAFLYYCPQMDENNFSEDFYCLYRYDEQGRILQKFLPRKDYGLNIALITQASDNRYILRPQDSDNICYYLSDSLPVPRVKIDFGKKTIKNRYSSDLQTYLRSDYYKMPVYIYDTRDYFYFSYCGPEATDCYCIHSFKNSKTITWERKGDDADGMFMIGGADKDFFYGIYNDYRDWDEILLNRQDLLKRAIIQKTHFRIPEDSNPLLVKVKFKF
;
A
#
# COMPACT_ATOMS: atom_id res chain seq x y z
N MET A 1 -52.39 23.48 64.54
CA MET A 1 -52.92 24.77 64.07
C MET A 1 -51.74 25.74 64.02
N SER A 2 -51.49 26.31 62.84
CA SER A 2 -50.62 27.46 62.46
C SER A 2 -49.89 28.23 63.57
N MET A 3 -48.74 28.88 63.41
CA MET A 3 -47.79 29.25 62.35
C MET A 3 -46.67 29.98 63.12
N LEU A 4 -45.42 30.04 62.62
CA LEU A 4 -44.70 31.30 62.37
C LEU A 4 -43.21 31.08 62.01
N LYS A 5 -42.88 31.67 60.86
CA LYS A 5 -41.60 32.14 60.27
C LYS A 5 -40.31 32.02 61.10
N LEU A 6 -39.23 31.62 60.42
CA LEU A 6 -37.91 32.23 60.62
C LEU A 6 -37.15 32.36 59.29
N GLU A 7 -36.38 33.43 59.21
CA GLU A 7 -35.87 34.12 58.02
C GLU A 7 -34.60 33.50 57.41
N SER A 8 -34.38 33.88 56.15
CA SER A 8 -33.30 33.51 55.25
C SER A 8 -31.88 33.75 55.78
N PHE A 9 -31.03 32.72 55.71
CA PHE A 9 -29.57 32.88 55.61
C PHE A 9 -29.11 32.35 54.24
N PHE A 10 -28.70 33.27 53.37
CA PHE A 10 -28.14 33.01 52.04
C PHE A 10 -26.71 32.47 52.20
N PHE A 11 -26.53 31.15 52.16
CA PHE A 11 -25.20 30.55 52.02
C PHE A 11 -24.89 30.42 50.53
N PHE A 12 -24.11 31.36 50.01
CA PHE A 12 -23.64 31.39 48.62
C PHE A 12 -22.62 30.26 48.43
N SER A 13 -23.12 29.05 48.13
CA SER A 13 -22.29 27.93 47.70
C SER A 13 -21.74 28.24 46.31
N PHE A 14 -20.48 28.65 46.29
CA PHE A 14 -19.67 28.86 45.10
C PHE A 14 -19.40 27.49 44.46
N PHE A 15 -20.38 26.98 43.69
CA PHE A 15 -20.15 25.85 42.79
C PHE A 15 -19.18 26.33 41.70
N LEU A 16 -17.89 26.12 41.95
CA LEU A 16 -16.84 26.12 40.94
C LEU A 16 -17.22 25.08 39.89
N PHE A 17 -17.84 25.55 38.80
CA PHE A 17 -17.87 24.84 37.54
C PHE A 17 -16.42 24.67 37.09
N LEU A 18 -15.81 23.54 37.45
CA LEU A 18 -14.63 23.02 36.79
C LEU A 18 -15.07 22.64 35.36
N ALA A 19 -15.09 23.63 34.48
CA ALA A 19 -15.03 23.42 33.06
C ALA A 19 -13.66 22.77 32.78
N GLY A 20 -13.63 21.44 32.84
CA GLY A 20 -12.53 20.66 32.31
C GLY A 20 -12.45 20.94 30.81
N CYS A 21 -11.52 21.81 30.43
CA CYS A 21 -11.03 21.86 29.06
C CYS A 21 -10.45 20.48 28.75
N GLY A 22 -11.26 19.62 28.15
CA GLY A 22 -10.74 18.49 27.42
C GLY A 22 -9.74 19.04 26.41
N ASN A 23 -8.48 18.66 26.55
CA ASN A 23 -7.47 18.87 25.53
C ASN A 23 -7.94 18.10 24.28
N GLN A 24 -8.81 18.71 23.49
CA GLN A 24 -8.86 18.41 22.07
C GLN A 24 -7.53 18.91 21.54
N SER A 25 -6.57 18.00 21.43
CA SER A 25 -5.40 18.21 20.59
C SER A 25 -5.93 18.76 19.27
N LYS A 26 -5.63 20.03 18.97
CA LYS A 26 -5.87 20.57 17.63
C LYS A 26 -5.28 19.54 16.66
N PRO A 27 -6.03 19.10 15.62
CA PRO A 27 -5.44 18.22 14.63
C PRO A 27 -4.20 18.94 14.11
N VAL A 28 -3.04 18.31 14.27
CA VAL A 28 -1.81 18.76 13.63
C VAL A 28 -2.17 18.87 12.16
N SER A 29 -2.20 20.09 11.62
CA SER A 29 -2.39 20.31 10.20
C SER A 29 -1.12 19.81 9.51
N VAL A 30 -1.07 18.50 9.26
CA VAL A 30 -0.04 17.93 8.41
C VAL A 30 -0.30 18.51 7.02
N GLU A 31 0.67 19.27 6.51
CA GLU A 31 0.57 19.86 5.19
C GLU A 31 0.44 18.72 4.17
N GLN A 32 -0.71 18.67 3.52
CA GLN A 32 -1.05 17.64 2.55
C GLN A 32 -0.39 18.02 1.21
N GLU A 33 0.50 17.17 0.71
CA GLU A 33 1.09 17.35 -0.62
C GLU A 33 0.00 17.16 -1.68
N ILE A 34 -0.07 18.04 -2.66
CA ILE A 34 -1.02 17.93 -3.77
C ILE A 34 -0.23 17.68 -5.05
N ILE A 35 -0.39 16.47 -5.59
CA ILE A 35 0.22 16.09 -6.86
C ILE A 35 -0.81 16.29 -7.96
N THR A 36 -0.44 17.04 -9.00
CA THR A 36 -1.28 17.30 -10.18
C THR A 36 -0.66 16.67 -11.43
N PRO A 37 -0.94 15.38 -11.73
CA PRO A 37 -0.24 14.66 -12.80
C PRO A 37 -0.43 15.27 -14.19
N LEU A 38 -1.58 15.94 -14.41
CA LEU A 38 -1.97 16.49 -15.71
C LEU A 38 -1.47 17.92 -15.98
N SER A 39 -0.58 18.46 -15.12
CA SER A 39 0.00 19.78 -15.36
C SER A 39 0.84 19.81 -16.64
N ALA A 40 0.77 20.92 -17.36
CA ALA A 40 1.52 21.09 -18.61
C ALA A 40 3.03 20.95 -18.36
N GLY A 41 3.70 20.13 -19.17
CA GLY A 41 5.14 19.86 -19.07
C GLY A 41 5.52 18.65 -18.21
N ASN A 42 4.56 17.98 -17.56
CA ASN A 42 4.85 16.74 -16.81
C ASN A 42 5.11 15.53 -17.72
N ALA A 43 4.42 15.45 -18.87
CA ALA A 43 4.49 14.29 -19.73
C ALA A 43 5.87 14.17 -20.40
N VAL A 44 6.45 12.97 -20.35
CA VAL A 44 7.75 12.64 -20.97
C VAL A 44 7.62 11.43 -21.91
N ASP A 45 8.51 11.37 -22.89
CA ASP A 45 8.60 10.27 -23.87
C ASP A 45 9.89 9.45 -23.75
N ASP A 46 10.82 9.87 -22.89
CA ASP A 46 12.02 9.13 -22.49
C ASP A 46 12.25 9.25 -20.98
N LEU A 47 12.46 8.11 -20.32
CA LEU A 47 12.78 8.04 -18.89
C LEU A 47 14.28 8.01 -18.61
N LEU A 48 15.12 7.67 -19.58
CA LEU A 48 16.56 7.48 -19.37
C LEU A 48 17.26 8.71 -18.71
N PRO A 49 16.92 9.98 -19.04
CA PRO A 49 17.49 11.15 -18.38
C PRO A 49 17.15 11.25 -16.89
N TYR A 50 16.04 10.66 -16.47
CA TYR A 50 15.48 10.71 -15.12
C TYR A 50 15.91 9.53 -14.24
N ILE A 51 16.59 8.53 -14.81
CA ILE A 51 17.11 7.38 -14.06
C ILE A 51 18.57 7.63 -13.66
N ASP A 52 18.83 7.65 -12.35
CA ASP A 52 20.16 7.78 -11.77
C ASP A 52 20.92 6.47 -11.96
N SER A 53 20.49 5.43 -11.25
CA SER A 53 21.08 4.10 -11.26
C SER A 53 20.01 3.01 -11.31
N VAL A 54 20.43 1.85 -11.81
CA VAL A 54 19.67 0.61 -11.79
C VAL A 54 20.56 -0.46 -11.20
N GLU A 55 20.09 -1.14 -10.16
CA GLU A 55 20.76 -2.32 -9.59
C GLU A 55 19.94 -3.55 -9.87
N VAL A 56 20.62 -4.67 -10.09
CA VAL A 56 19.99 -5.93 -10.47
C VAL A 56 20.50 -7.02 -9.55
N VAL A 57 19.58 -7.70 -8.88
CA VAL A 57 19.86 -8.76 -7.92
C VAL A 57 19.17 -10.04 -8.40
N PRO A 58 19.92 -11.01 -8.95
CA PRO A 58 19.35 -12.32 -9.31
C PRO A 58 18.91 -13.06 -8.05
N LEU A 59 17.64 -13.47 -8.01
CA LEU A 59 17.13 -14.27 -6.90
C LEU A 59 17.55 -15.73 -7.11
N GLU A 60 18.18 -16.33 -6.10
CA GLU A 60 18.72 -17.68 -6.19
C GLU A 60 17.62 -18.69 -6.53
N THR A 61 17.90 -19.52 -7.55
CA THR A 61 16.95 -20.52 -8.05
C THR A 61 17.32 -21.89 -7.50
N THR A 62 16.42 -22.46 -6.69
CA THR A 62 16.56 -23.83 -6.20
C THR A 62 15.18 -24.49 -6.15
N GLY A 63 15.12 -25.82 -6.12
CA GLY A 63 13.84 -26.54 -5.96
C GLY A 63 13.08 -26.21 -4.67
N LYS A 64 13.72 -25.55 -3.68
CA LYS A 64 13.10 -25.09 -2.43
C LYS A 64 12.63 -23.63 -2.50
N ALA A 65 12.98 -22.90 -3.55
CA ALA A 65 12.80 -21.47 -3.65
C ALA A 65 12.33 -21.06 -5.06
N LEU A 66 11.43 -21.83 -5.67
CA LEU A 66 10.85 -21.45 -6.97
C LEU A 66 9.78 -20.39 -6.76
N ILE A 67 9.99 -19.22 -7.36
CA ILE A 67 9.09 -18.09 -7.26
C ILE A 67 8.06 -18.17 -8.39
N GLY A 68 6.78 -18.24 -8.02
CA GLY A 68 5.66 -18.15 -8.95
C GLY A 68 5.27 -16.69 -9.21
N LEU A 69 3.96 -16.41 -9.22
CA LEU A 69 3.47 -15.04 -9.30
C LEU A 69 3.81 -14.27 -8.02
N VAL A 70 4.57 -13.19 -8.15
CA VAL A 70 4.88 -12.29 -7.03
C VAL A 70 3.70 -11.36 -6.76
N GLY A 71 3.13 -11.45 -5.56
CA GLY A 71 2.02 -10.62 -5.12
C GLY A 71 2.44 -9.39 -4.31
N LYS A 72 3.54 -9.47 -3.56
CA LYS A 72 4.04 -8.35 -2.73
C LYS A 72 5.53 -8.52 -2.42
N ILE A 73 6.25 -7.41 -2.33
CA ILE A 73 7.64 -7.34 -1.86
C ILE A 73 7.63 -6.60 -0.52
N LEU A 74 8.29 -7.15 0.49
CA LEU A 74 8.56 -6.45 1.75
C LEU A 74 10.07 -6.34 1.97
N LEU A 75 10.54 -5.14 2.30
CA LEU A 75 11.94 -4.84 2.55
C LEU A 75 12.21 -4.77 4.04
N LEU A 76 13.30 -5.39 4.47
CA LEU A 76 13.77 -5.34 5.85
C LEU A 76 14.88 -4.29 6.01
N PRO A 77 15.06 -3.70 7.22
CA PRO A 77 16.11 -2.71 7.47
C PRO A 77 17.54 -3.21 7.22
N ASN A 78 17.77 -4.52 7.30
CA ASN A 78 19.07 -5.14 7.01
C ASN A 78 19.30 -5.41 5.51
N GLY A 79 18.37 -5.02 4.64
CA GLY A 79 18.42 -5.24 3.19
C GLY A 79 17.89 -6.59 2.73
N ASN A 80 17.48 -7.49 3.65
CA ASN A 80 16.80 -8.71 3.26
C ASN A 80 15.45 -8.38 2.60
N VAL A 81 15.01 -9.26 1.71
CA VAL A 81 13.78 -9.09 0.94
C VAL A 81 12.87 -10.29 1.13
N LEU A 82 11.62 -10.01 1.50
CA LEU A 82 10.54 -10.98 1.56
C LEU A 82 9.69 -10.91 0.30
N ILE A 83 9.58 -12.04 -0.38
CA ILE A 83 8.75 -12.20 -1.57
C ILE A 83 7.52 -13.02 -1.21
N LYS A 84 6.34 -12.39 -1.33
CA LYS A 84 5.04 -13.06 -1.26
C LYS A 84 4.72 -13.63 -2.63
N SER A 85 4.85 -14.95 -2.76
CA SER A 85 4.30 -15.71 -3.89
C SER A 85 2.83 -16.08 -3.60
N THR A 86 2.12 -16.70 -4.55
CA THR A 86 0.70 -17.06 -4.41
C THR A 86 0.35 -17.76 -3.09
N ALA A 87 1.18 -18.70 -2.63
CA ALA A 87 0.93 -19.50 -1.42
C ALA A 87 2.16 -19.62 -0.49
N SER A 88 3.21 -18.84 -0.72
CA SER A 88 4.50 -19.01 -0.02
C SER A 88 5.21 -17.69 0.21
N MET A 89 5.96 -17.63 1.30
CA MET A 89 6.79 -16.49 1.68
C MET A 89 8.25 -16.90 1.65
N PHE A 90 9.05 -16.25 0.82
CA PHE A 90 10.48 -16.55 0.67
C PHE A 90 11.33 -15.37 1.15
N MET A 91 12.31 -15.66 1.99
CA MET A 91 13.29 -14.69 2.47
C MET A 91 14.58 -14.80 1.66
N PHE A 92 15.04 -13.68 1.12
CA PHE A 92 16.30 -13.55 0.38
C PHE A 92 17.24 -12.54 1.06
N SER A 93 18.54 -12.77 0.95
CA SER A 93 19.58 -11.80 1.35
C SER A 93 19.61 -10.61 0.38
N PRO A 94 20.31 -9.51 0.74
CA PRO A 94 20.49 -8.37 -0.16
C PRO A 94 21.15 -8.74 -1.49
N GLU A 95 21.95 -9.80 -1.52
CA GLU A 95 22.65 -10.34 -2.69
C GLU A 95 21.81 -11.37 -3.46
N GLY A 96 20.55 -11.59 -3.06
CA GLY A 96 19.62 -12.51 -3.72
C GLY A 96 19.78 -13.98 -3.31
N LYS A 97 20.56 -14.29 -2.26
CA LYS A 97 20.67 -15.67 -1.76
C LYS A 97 19.43 -16.09 -1.01
N PHE A 98 18.94 -17.28 -1.29
CA PHE A 98 17.80 -17.83 -0.58
C PHE A 98 18.20 -18.17 0.85
N LEU A 99 17.51 -17.58 1.82
CA LEU A 99 17.77 -17.83 3.24
C LEU A 99 16.86 -18.95 3.76
N PHE A 100 15.55 -18.77 3.65
CA PHE A 100 14.55 -19.74 4.07
C PHE A 100 13.14 -19.38 3.58
N GLN A 101 12.24 -20.35 3.62
CA GLN A 101 10.80 -20.13 3.49
C GLN A 101 10.20 -19.85 4.87
N ILE A 102 9.28 -18.90 4.96
CA ILE A 102 8.58 -18.57 6.21
C ILE A 102 7.21 -19.25 6.24
N GLY A 103 6.96 -20.00 7.31
CA GLY A 103 5.70 -20.71 7.52
C GLY A 103 5.42 -21.75 6.42
N LYS A 104 4.20 -22.31 6.47
CA LYS A 104 3.70 -23.27 5.48
C LYS A 104 2.20 -23.07 5.28
N ASN A 105 1.76 -23.37 4.06
CA ASN A 105 0.34 -23.44 3.76
C ASN A 105 -0.27 -24.72 4.37
N GLY A 106 -1.35 -24.58 5.12
CA GLY A 106 -2.06 -25.72 5.69
C GLY A 106 -3.02 -25.32 6.81
N ARG A 107 -3.53 -26.34 7.52
CA ARG A 107 -4.53 -26.19 8.60
C ARG A 107 -3.95 -26.43 9.99
N GLY A 108 -2.65 -26.64 10.09
CA GLY A 108 -1.96 -26.81 11.37
C GLY A 108 -2.00 -25.54 12.23
N PRO A 109 -1.72 -25.69 13.55
CA PRO A 109 -1.72 -24.57 14.49
C PRO A 109 -0.69 -23.48 14.12
N GLU A 110 0.41 -23.85 13.47
CA GLU A 110 1.50 -22.96 13.04
C GLU A 110 1.47 -22.61 11.55
N GLU A 111 0.43 -23.02 10.82
CA GLU A 111 0.29 -22.87 9.37
C GLU A 111 -0.74 -21.79 9.04
N TYR A 112 -0.63 -21.19 7.85
CA TYR A 112 -1.63 -20.27 7.30
C TYR A 112 -2.45 -20.96 6.20
N LEU A 113 -3.76 -20.71 6.14
CA LEU A 113 -4.62 -21.34 5.14
C LEU A 113 -4.60 -20.57 3.81
N THR A 114 -4.68 -19.25 3.88
CA THR A 114 -4.58 -18.32 2.75
C THR A 114 -3.62 -17.19 3.09
N ILE A 115 -3.18 -16.44 2.08
CA ILE A 115 -2.38 -15.23 2.23
C ILE A 115 -3.08 -14.12 1.46
N ASP A 116 -3.97 -13.40 2.14
CA ASP A 116 -4.71 -12.29 1.54
C ASP A 116 -3.78 -11.08 1.41
N ASP A 117 -3.12 -10.69 2.51
CA ASP A 117 -2.06 -9.68 2.51
C ASP A 117 -1.03 -9.91 3.62
N VAL A 118 0.11 -9.21 3.54
CA VAL A 118 1.22 -9.31 4.49
C VAL A 118 1.80 -7.95 4.86
N CYS A 119 2.29 -7.83 6.09
CA CYS A 119 3.08 -6.68 6.55
C CYS A 119 4.17 -7.11 7.54
N LEU A 120 5.09 -6.22 7.84
CA LEU A 120 6.07 -6.37 8.91
C LEU A 120 5.56 -5.66 10.16
N SER A 121 5.90 -6.16 11.34
CA SER A 121 5.84 -5.38 12.58
C SER A 121 6.66 -4.08 12.44
N GLN A 122 6.39 -3.07 13.25
CA GLN A 122 7.08 -1.77 13.16
C GLN A 122 8.61 -1.90 13.32
N ASP A 123 9.07 -2.82 14.17
CA ASP A 123 10.49 -3.14 14.37
C ASP A 123 11.06 -4.13 13.34
N ALA A 124 10.25 -4.53 12.36
CA ALA A 124 10.56 -5.50 11.31
C ALA A 124 11.02 -6.89 11.79
N ARG A 125 10.77 -7.24 13.07
CA ARG A 125 11.12 -8.55 13.65
C ARG A 125 10.10 -9.64 13.40
N GLU A 126 8.89 -9.27 13.03
CA GLU A 126 7.79 -10.18 12.75
C GLU A 126 7.23 -9.95 11.35
N LEU A 127 6.97 -11.02 10.62
CA LEU A 127 6.10 -11.04 9.45
C LEU A 127 4.68 -11.38 9.93
N TRP A 128 3.71 -10.55 9.56
CA TRP A 128 2.29 -10.77 9.84
C TRP A 128 1.58 -11.15 8.54
N ILE A 129 0.92 -12.31 8.55
CA ILE A 129 0.16 -12.84 7.43
C ILE A 129 -1.33 -12.74 7.78
N LEU A 130 -2.07 -11.97 7.00
CA LEU A 130 -3.53 -11.94 7.03
C LEU A 130 -4.07 -13.08 6.17
N GLY A 131 -4.95 -13.89 6.74
CA GLY A 131 -5.67 -14.93 6.02
C GLY A 131 -7.08 -15.12 6.59
N GLY A 132 -8.08 -14.75 5.82
CA GLY A 132 -9.48 -14.71 6.22
C GLY A 132 -9.70 -13.80 7.42
N CYS A 133 -9.90 -14.42 8.57
CA CYS A 133 -10.21 -13.74 9.84
C CYS A 133 -9.10 -13.96 10.87
N GLU A 134 -7.88 -14.29 10.42
CA GLU A 134 -6.74 -14.57 11.29
C GLU A 134 -5.51 -13.77 10.88
N ILE A 135 -4.68 -13.44 11.87
CA ILE A 135 -3.31 -12.97 11.67
C ILE A 135 -2.36 -14.02 12.21
N VAL A 136 -1.49 -14.54 11.34
CA VAL A 136 -0.42 -15.48 11.71
C VAL A 136 0.91 -14.75 11.68
N LYS A 137 1.67 -14.82 12.77
CA LYS A 137 2.93 -14.11 12.97
C LYS A 137 4.12 -15.06 12.97
N TYR A 138 5.18 -14.67 12.29
CA TYR A 138 6.44 -15.42 12.18
C TYR A 138 7.64 -14.51 12.42
N SER A 139 8.72 -15.06 12.98
CA SER A 139 9.99 -14.34 13.15
C SER A 139 10.65 -14.09 11.79
N THR A 140 11.06 -12.86 11.51
CA THR A 140 11.81 -12.54 10.29
C THR A 140 13.27 -12.99 10.34
N GLU A 141 13.78 -13.30 11.53
CA GLU A 141 15.16 -13.80 11.71
C GLU A 141 15.24 -15.31 11.47
N THR A 142 14.24 -16.07 11.92
CA THR A 142 14.30 -17.54 11.92
C THR A 142 13.23 -18.21 11.06
N GLY A 143 12.22 -17.47 10.59
CA GLY A 143 11.06 -18.00 9.87
C GLY A 143 10.10 -18.82 10.74
N ARG A 144 10.34 -18.90 12.06
CA ARG A 144 9.55 -19.71 13.00
C ARG A 144 8.27 -19.01 13.40
N PHE A 145 7.24 -19.81 13.65
CA PHE A 145 5.96 -19.37 14.18
C PHE A 145 6.13 -18.65 15.53
N ILE A 146 5.35 -17.57 15.71
CA ILE A 146 5.26 -16.81 16.96
C ILE A 146 3.87 -16.97 17.56
N ARG A 147 2.83 -16.59 16.82
CA ARG A 147 1.44 -16.64 17.29
C ARG A 147 0.45 -16.63 16.13
N LYS A 148 -0.74 -17.19 16.36
CA LYS A 148 -1.93 -17.03 15.54
C LYS A 148 -3.01 -16.33 16.37
N THR A 149 -3.62 -15.29 15.83
CA THR A 149 -4.69 -14.52 16.48
C THR A 149 -5.92 -14.52 15.58
N THR A 150 -7.07 -14.94 16.11
CA THR A 150 -8.38 -14.80 15.46
C THR A 150 -8.93 -13.40 15.69
N LEU A 151 -9.52 -12.81 14.65
CA LEU A 151 -10.05 -11.44 14.67
C LEU A 151 -11.53 -11.45 15.02
N GLU A 152 -11.94 -10.51 15.88
CA GLU A 152 -13.33 -10.11 16.05
C GLU A 152 -13.83 -9.48 14.74
N LEU A 153 -14.87 -10.02 14.14
CA LEU A 153 -15.44 -9.48 12.91
C LEU A 153 -16.55 -8.46 13.20
N PRO A 154 -16.55 -7.29 12.53
CA PRO A 154 -17.73 -6.45 12.44
C PRO A 154 -18.89 -7.22 11.78
N GLU A 155 -20.14 -6.96 12.20
CA GLU A 155 -21.34 -7.68 11.69
C GLU A 155 -21.49 -7.67 10.16
N ILE A 156 -20.94 -6.65 9.51
CA ILE A 156 -21.05 -6.35 8.08
C ILE A 156 -19.81 -6.77 7.26
N CYS A 157 -18.86 -7.48 7.88
CA CYS A 157 -17.55 -7.78 7.33
C CYS A 157 -17.25 -9.28 7.40
N ASN A 158 -16.90 -9.89 6.26
CA ASN A 158 -16.62 -11.34 6.16
C ASN A 158 -15.12 -11.68 6.15
N GLY A 159 -14.26 -10.72 6.48
CA GLY A 159 -12.80 -10.82 6.40
C GLY A 159 -12.18 -9.49 5.98
N PHE A 160 -10.85 -9.40 5.92
CA PHE A 160 -10.15 -8.17 5.53
C PHE A 160 -9.28 -8.42 4.30
N ASP A 161 -9.01 -7.35 3.54
CA ASP A 161 -8.29 -7.43 2.27
C ASP A 161 -6.83 -6.98 2.37
N ALA A 162 -6.51 -6.13 3.33
CA ALA A 162 -5.17 -5.57 3.48
C ALA A 162 -4.78 -5.33 4.94
N ILE A 163 -3.48 -5.43 5.22
CA ILE A 163 -2.92 -5.29 6.57
C ILE A 163 -1.72 -4.33 6.61
N ALA A 164 -1.65 -3.54 7.69
CA ALA A 164 -0.45 -2.82 8.10
C ALA A 164 -0.22 -2.96 9.61
N SER A 165 1.03 -2.86 10.05
CA SER A 165 1.31 -2.77 11.48
C SER A 165 1.02 -1.36 12.01
N GLY A 166 0.58 -1.30 13.25
CA GLY A 166 0.29 -0.07 13.98
C GLY A 166 0.97 -0.02 15.35
N PRO A 167 0.79 1.09 16.09
CA PRO A 167 1.50 1.32 17.35
C PRO A 167 1.15 0.26 18.40
N GLY A 168 2.13 -0.11 19.23
CA GLY A 168 1.90 -1.01 20.36
C GLY A 168 1.44 -2.41 19.93
N HIS A 169 2.03 -2.95 18.86
CA HIS A 169 1.70 -4.27 18.28
C HIS A 169 0.27 -4.41 17.75
N SER A 170 -0.46 -3.31 17.59
CA SER A 170 -1.77 -3.28 16.93
C SER A 170 -1.65 -3.50 15.42
N ALA A 171 -2.76 -3.91 14.78
CA ALA A 171 -2.84 -4.06 13.33
C ALA A 171 -3.91 -3.14 12.75
N PHE A 172 -3.61 -2.47 11.64
CA PHE A 172 -4.60 -1.83 10.79
C PHE A 172 -5.08 -2.83 9.75
N LEU A 173 -6.38 -3.04 9.67
CA LEU A 173 -7.02 -3.93 8.71
C LEU A 173 -8.02 -3.16 7.87
N TYR A 174 -7.85 -3.23 6.56
CA TYR A 174 -8.75 -2.58 5.61
C TYR A 174 -9.69 -3.61 5.00
N TYR A 175 -10.98 -3.30 5.01
CA TYR A 175 -12.01 -4.00 4.27
C TYR A 175 -12.39 -3.18 3.05
N CYS A 176 -12.27 -3.79 1.88
CA CYS A 176 -12.71 -3.24 0.63
C CYS A 176 -14.23 -3.48 0.48
N PRO A 177 -15.05 -2.43 0.51
CA PRO A 177 -16.49 -2.60 0.35
C PRO A 177 -16.81 -3.26 -0.98
N GLN A 178 -17.64 -4.31 -0.95
CA GLN A 178 -18.09 -4.97 -2.16
C GLN A 178 -18.93 -4.01 -3.01
N MET A 179 -18.98 -4.30 -4.31
CA MET A 179 -19.83 -3.58 -5.26
C MET A 179 -21.29 -4.01 -5.09
N ASP A 180 -21.90 -3.69 -3.94
CA ASP A 180 -23.33 -3.88 -3.69
C ASP A 180 -24.08 -2.54 -3.85
N GLU A 181 -25.06 -2.50 -4.74
CA GLU A 181 -25.68 -1.25 -5.20
C GLU A 181 -26.54 -0.54 -4.14
N ASN A 182 -26.79 -1.17 -2.97
CA ASN A 182 -28.01 -0.90 -2.21
C ASN A 182 -27.85 -0.40 -0.76
N ASN A 183 -26.66 -0.27 -0.17
CA ASN A 183 -26.59 0.20 1.22
C ASN A 183 -25.45 1.17 1.51
N PHE A 184 -25.58 2.40 1.01
CA PHE A 184 -24.89 3.59 1.57
C PHE A 184 -25.71 4.24 2.69
N SER A 185 -26.82 3.63 3.12
CA SER A 185 -27.69 4.15 4.17
C SER A 185 -27.22 3.81 5.58
N GLU A 186 -26.28 2.89 5.74
CA GLU A 186 -25.67 2.52 7.01
C GLU A 186 -24.22 3.01 7.10
N ASP A 187 -23.84 3.48 8.30
CA ASP A 187 -22.47 3.89 8.59
C ASP A 187 -21.53 2.68 8.56
N PHE A 188 -20.84 2.50 7.44
CA PHE A 188 -19.85 1.46 7.22
C PHE A 188 -18.44 2.05 7.34
N TYR A 189 -17.56 1.51 8.19
CA TYR A 189 -16.16 1.93 8.27
C TYR A 189 -15.28 0.96 7.49
N CYS A 190 -14.33 1.43 6.68
CA CYS A 190 -13.48 0.58 5.86
C CYS A 190 -12.17 0.19 6.55
N LEU A 191 -11.71 0.96 7.55
CA LEU A 191 -10.44 0.71 8.22
C LEU A 191 -10.64 0.51 9.72
N TYR A 192 -10.07 -0.56 10.25
CA TYR A 192 -10.16 -0.93 11.65
C TYR A 192 -8.77 -1.06 12.24
N ARG A 193 -8.60 -0.66 13.50
CA ARG A 193 -7.39 -0.95 14.27
C ARG A 193 -7.71 -2.01 15.32
N TYR A 194 -6.94 -3.08 15.32
CA TYR A 194 -7.07 -4.22 16.19
C TYR A 194 -5.95 -4.28 17.21
N ASP A 195 -6.25 -4.70 18.44
CA ASP A 195 -5.21 -5.05 19.39
C ASP A 195 -4.57 -6.40 19.06
N GLU A 196 -3.59 -6.77 19.87
CA GLU A 196 -2.81 -7.99 19.68
C GLU A 196 -3.64 -9.28 19.93
N GLN A 197 -4.76 -9.16 20.64
CA GLN A 197 -5.70 -10.24 20.95
C GLN A 197 -6.83 -10.35 19.90
N GLY A 198 -6.82 -9.50 18.87
CA GLY A 198 -7.81 -9.53 17.80
C GLY A 198 -9.11 -8.80 18.13
N ARG A 199 -9.11 -7.90 19.13
CA ARG A 199 -10.27 -7.06 19.46
C ARG A 199 -10.21 -5.72 18.76
N ILE A 200 -11.36 -5.18 18.40
CA ILE A 200 -11.45 -3.86 17.74
C ILE A 200 -11.10 -2.76 18.77
N LEU A 201 -10.08 -1.96 18.48
CA LEU A 201 -9.73 -0.76 19.25
C LEU A 201 -10.44 0.47 18.70
N GLN A 202 -10.39 0.67 17.38
CA GLN A 202 -10.83 1.91 16.72
C GLN A 202 -11.33 1.63 15.29
N LYS A 203 -12.22 2.50 14.79
CA LYS A 203 -12.78 2.46 13.42
C LYS A 203 -12.48 3.79 12.73
N PHE A 204 -12.13 3.74 11.45
CA PHE A 204 -11.72 4.89 10.64
C PHE A 204 -12.27 4.77 9.22
N LEU A 205 -12.26 5.90 8.50
CA LEU A 205 -12.59 6.01 7.08
C LEU A 205 -13.97 5.41 6.74
N PRO A 206 -15.06 6.16 6.94
CA PRO A 206 -16.38 5.71 6.50
C PRO A 206 -16.39 5.47 4.97
N ARG A 207 -17.16 4.49 4.52
CA ARG A 207 -17.36 4.16 3.10
C ARG A 207 -17.88 5.39 2.37
N LYS A 208 -17.12 5.85 1.38
CA LYS A 208 -17.52 6.96 0.51
C LYS A 208 -17.97 6.50 -0.87
N ASP A 209 -17.44 5.39 -1.35
CA ASP A 209 -17.75 4.83 -2.67
C ASP A 209 -17.62 3.30 -2.66
N TYR A 210 -17.81 2.69 -3.83
CA TYR A 210 -17.43 1.31 -4.09
C TYR A 210 -15.91 1.13 -3.98
N GLY A 211 -15.48 -0.01 -3.44
CA GLY A 211 -14.07 -0.36 -3.34
C GLY A 211 -13.62 -1.20 -4.53
N LEU A 212 -12.38 -0.96 -4.98
CA LEU A 212 -11.65 -1.88 -5.85
C LEU A 212 -10.50 -2.48 -5.05
N ASN A 213 -10.48 -3.80 -4.91
CA ASN A 213 -9.45 -4.49 -4.14
C ASN A 213 -8.16 -4.62 -4.98
N ILE A 214 -7.42 -3.52 -5.09
CA ILE A 214 -6.16 -3.43 -5.84
C ILE A 214 -5.17 -2.56 -5.08
N ALA A 215 -4.04 -3.16 -4.66
CA ALA A 215 -2.91 -2.48 -4.03
C ALA A 215 -3.30 -1.48 -2.92
N LEU A 216 -4.21 -1.91 -2.04
CA LEU A 216 -4.84 -1.06 -1.02
C LEU A 216 -3.82 -0.55 0.01
N ILE A 217 -2.93 -1.42 0.49
CA ILE A 217 -1.87 -1.09 1.44
C ILE A 217 -0.52 -1.55 0.91
N THR A 218 0.40 -0.61 0.74
CA THR A 218 1.78 -0.86 0.30
C THR A 218 2.77 -0.51 1.40
N GLN A 219 3.88 -1.27 1.44
CA GLN A 219 5.02 -0.89 2.28
C GLN A 219 5.83 0.17 1.55
N ALA A 220 6.10 1.25 2.26
CA ALA A 220 6.87 2.40 1.83
C ALA A 220 8.24 2.43 2.55
N SER A 221 9.03 3.46 2.23
CA SER A 221 10.30 3.73 2.91
C SER A 221 10.19 3.71 4.44
N ASP A 222 11.24 3.22 5.10
CA ASP A 222 11.37 3.10 6.55
C ASP A 222 10.27 2.25 7.22
N ASN A 223 9.81 1.20 6.52
CA ASN A 223 8.77 0.28 6.99
C ASN A 223 7.45 0.99 7.35
N ARG A 224 7.16 2.13 6.71
CA ARG A 224 5.88 2.82 6.80
C ARG A 224 4.88 2.18 5.84
N TYR A 225 3.59 2.35 6.11
CA TYR A 225 2.54 1.83 5.24
C TYR A 225 1.67 2.94 4.68
N ILE A 226 1.37 2.86 3.38
CA ILE A 226 0.48 3.78 2.68
C ILE A 226 -0.82 3.07 2.37
N LEU A 227 -1.94 3.60 2.83
CA LEU A 227 -3.28 3.17 2.49
C LEU A 227 -3.88 4.08 1.41
N ARG A 228 -4.46 3.45 0.39
CA ARG A 228 -5.29 4.11 -0.62
C ARG A 228 -6.66 3.42 -0.73
N PRO A 229 -7.73 4.02 -0.17
CA PRO A 229 -9.05 3.38 -0.08
C PRO A 229 -9.88 3.35 -1.39
N GLN A 230 -9.29 3.76 -2.52
CA GLN A 230 -9.92 3.83 -3.85
C GLN A 230 -11.19 4.71 -4.00
N ASP A 231 -11.51 5.58 -3.04
CA ASP A 231 -12.56 6.62 -3.15
C ASP A 231 -12.21 7.77 -4.13
N SER A 232 -13.17 8.61 -4.56
CA SER A 232 -12.89 9.70 -5.51
C SER A 232 -11.99 10.82 -4.97
N ASP A 233 -11.78 10.89 -3.65
CA ASP A 233 -10.98 11.96 -3.05
C ASP A 233 -9.49 11.80 -3.39
N ASN A 234 -9.08 10.59 -3.80
CA ASN A 234 -7.71 10.26 -4.20
C ASN A 234 -6.67 10.64 -3.12
N ILE A 235 -7.05 10.47 -1.85
CA ILE A 235 -6.19 10.73 -0.70
C ILE A 235 -5.47 9.43 -0.31
N CYS A 236 -4.15 9.55 -0.13
CA CYS A 236 -3.29 8.51 0.42
C CYS A 236 -3.01 8.80 1.89
N TYR A 237 -3.12 7.79 2.74
CA TYR A 237 -2.94 7.90 4.18
C TYR A 237 -1.70 7.15 4.64
N TYR A 238 -0.90 7.74 5.52
CA TYR A 238 0.13 7.00 6.25
C TYR A 238 -0.46 6.31 7.49
N LEU A 239 -0.03 5.08 7.73
CA LEU A 239 -0.38 4.25 8.88
C LEU A 239 0.87 3.99 9.72
N SER A 240 1.03 4.63 10.89
CA SER A 240 2.17 4.29 11.80
C SER A 240 2.01 4.70 13.27
N ASP A 241 1.40 5.85 13.60
CA ASP A 241 1.64 6.41 14.96
C ASP A 241 0.41 6.57 15.87
N SER A 242 -0.80 6.76 15.33
CA SER A 242 -2.00 6.84 16.17
C SER A 242 -3.30 6.67 15.39
N LEU A 243 -3.41 7.41 14.28
CA LEU A 243 -4.53 7.42 13.36
C LEU A 243 -4.01 7.51 11.92
N PRO A 244 -4.82 7.13 10.91
CA PRO A 244 -4.47 7.34 9.51
C PRO A 244 -4.31 8.83 9.21
N VAL A 245 -3.14 9.24 8.73
CA VAL A 245 -2.84 10.66 8.45
C VAL A 245 -2.91 10.91 6.94
N PRO A 246 -3.78 11.81 6.45
CA PRO A 246 -3.78 12.17 5.02
C PRO A 246 -2.47 12.85 4.67
N ARG A 247 -1.74 12.34 3.68
CA ARG A 247 -0.40 12.84 3.32
C ARG A 247 -0.32 13.39 1.91
N VAL A 248 -0.88 12.67 0.94
CA VAL A 248 -0.83 13.01 -0.48
C VAL A 248 -2.25 13.01 -1.03
N LYS A 249 -2.62 14.06 -1.77
CA LYS A 249 -3.79 14.10 -2.65
C LYS A 249 -3.33 14.03 -4.09
N ILE A 250 -3.93 13.14 -4.86
CA ILE A 250 -3.70 13.06 -6.32
C ILE A 250 -4.88 13.75 -7.01
N ASP A 251 -4.61 14.89 -7.64
CA ASP A 251 -5.63 15.74 -8.24
C ASP A 251 -5.48 15.80 -9.77
N PHE A 252 -6.41 15.16 -10.47
CA PHE A 252 -6.53 15.24 -11.94
C PHE A 252 -7.39 16.43 -12.38
N GLY A 253 -7.67 17.38 -11.49
CA GLY A 253 -8.46 18.57 -11.73
C GLY A 253 -9.87 18.25 -12.19
N LYS A 254 -10.32 18.90 -13.27
CA LYS A 254 -11.65 18.68 -13.87
C LYS A 254 -11.81 17.28 -14.48
N LYS A 255 -10.71 16.53 -14.65
CA LYS A 255 -10.68 15.19 -15.22
C LYS A 255 -10.60 14.09 -14.17
N THR A 256 -10.63 14.43 -12.88
CA THR A 256 -10.81 13.44 -11.80
C THR A 256 -12.17 12.79 -11.93
N ILE A 257 -12.22 11.46 -11.94
CA ILE A 257 -13.50 10.74 -11.91
C ILE A 257 -14.24 11.08 -10.61
N LYS A 258 -15.50 11.50 -10.73
CA LYS A 258 -16.35 11.75 -9.56
C LYS A 258 -17.02 10.44 -9.13
N ASN A 259 -17.36 10.36 -7.84
CA ASN A 259 -17.97 9.17 -7.23
C ASN A 259 -19.12 8.57 -8.04
N ARG A 260 -19.30 7.24 -7.91
CA ARG A 260 -20.37 6.41 -8.53
C ARG A 260 -20.39 6.36 -10.05
N TYR A 261 -19.23 6.25 -10.69
CA TYR A 261 -19.20 5.89 -12.10
C TYR A 261 -19.43 4.38 -12.26
N SER A 262 -20.72 3.98 -12.32
CA SER A 262 -21.24 2.62 -12.58
C SER A 262 -20.70 1.46 -11.71
N SER A 263 -21.56 0.52 -11.33
CA SER A 263 -21.11 -0.79 -10.82
C SER A 263 -20.39 -1.61 -11.90
N ASP A 264 -20.53 -1.23 -13.18
CA ASP A 264 -19.85 -1.86 -14.30
C ASP A 264 -18.39 -1.37 -14.43
N LEU A 265 -17.47 -2.25 -14.06
CA LEU A 265 -16.01 -2.01 -14.13
C LEU A 265 -15.54 -1.67 -15.55
N GLN A 266 -16.13 -2.25 -16.60
CA GLN A 266 -15.72 -1.99 -17.98
C GLN A 266 -16.01 -0.55 -18.40
N THR A 267 -17.21 -0.06 -18.07
CA THR A 267 -17.60 1.34 -18.27
C THR A 267 -16.68 2.25 -17.45
N TYR A 268 -16.46 1.93 -16.17
CA TYR A 268 -15.54 2.68 -15.30
C TYR A 268 -14.14 2.87 -15.90
N LEU A 269 -13.52 1.77 -16.35
CA LEU A 269 -12.18 1.80 -16.93
C LEU A 269 -12.13 2.59 -18.24
N ARG A 270 -13.16 2.48 -19.10
CA ARG A 270 -13.22 3.19 -20.40
C ARG A 270 -13.67 4.65 -20.32
N SER A 271 -14.07 5.14 -19.17
CA SER A 271 -14.52 6.54 -18.99
C SER A 271 -13.47 7.59 -19.42
N ASP A 272 -13.93 8.77 -19.86
CA ASP A 272 -13.08 9.93 -20.28
C ASP A 272 -12.30 10.63 -19.15
N TYR A 273 -12.26 10.02 -17.97
CA TYR A 273 -11.68 10.55 -16.74
C TYR A 273 -10.41 9.79 -16.35
N TYR A 274 -9.65 10.37 -15.43
CA TYR A 274 -8.52 9.71 -14.76
C TYR A 274 -8.96 9.18 -13.39
N LYS A 275 -8.50 7.97 -13.06
CA LYS A 275 -9.01 7.16 -11.95
C LYS A 275 -7.97 6.16 -11.42
N MET A 276 -8.34 5.42 -10.37
CA MET A 276 -7.54 4.34 -9.77
C MET A 276 -6.05 4.67 -9.54
N PRO A 277 -5.67 5.69 -8.75
CA PRO A 277 -4.30 5.73 -8.27
C PRO A 277 -4.00 4.48 -7.43
N VAL A 278 -3.07 3.65 -7.87
CA VAL A 278 -2.70 2.35 -7.27
C VAL A 278 -1.18 2.15 -7.36
N TYR A 279 -0.68 1.06 -6.76
CA TYR A 279 0.76 0.72 -6.72
C TYR A 279 1.60 1.91 -6.24
N ILE A 280 1.20 2.44 -5.08
CA ILE A 280 1.74 3.67 -4.52
C ILE A 280 2.94 3.35 -3.64
N TYR A 281 4.08 3.96 -3.91
CA TYR A 281 5.29 3.75 -3.12
C TYR A 281 6.01 5.08 -2.94
N ASP A 282 6.70 5.24 -1.82
CA ASP A 282 7.57 6.39 -1.61
C ASP A 282 8.98 5.97 -1.19
N THR A 283 9.93 6.77 -1.65
CA THR A 283 11.27 6.85 -1.08
C THR A 283 11.32 8.08 -0.16
N ARG A 284 12.50 8.44 0.32
CA ARG A 284 12.66 9.72 1.04
C ARG A 284 12.31 10.92 0.17
N ASP A 285 12.71 10.88 -1.11
CA ASP A 285 12.70 12.05 -1.99
C ASP A 285 11.59 12.00 -3.05
N TYR A 286 11.08 10.80 -3.37
CA TYR A 286 10.14 10.60 -4.48
C TYR A 286 8.90 9.82 -4.08
N PHE A 287 7.78 10.15 -4.73
CA PHE A 287 6.49 9.49 -4.63
C PHE A 287 6.07 8.95 -6.00
N TYR A 288 5.91 7.64 -6.10
CA TYR A 288 5.50 6.94 -7.32
C TYR A 288 4.10 6.38 -7.16
N PHE A 289 3.33 6.40 -8.26
CA PHE A 289 2.09 5.66 -8.39
C PHE A 289 1.73 5.44 -9.86
N SER A 290 0.91 4.43 -10.13
CA SER A 290 0.22 4.32 -11.41
C SER A 290 -1.24 4.74 -11.29
N TYR A 291 -1.86 5.05 -12.42
CA TYR A 291 -3.27 5.43 -12.50
C TYR A 291 -3.82 5.09 -13.88
N CYS A 292 -5.14 5.09 -14.02
CA CYS A 292 -5.82 4.74 -15.27
C CYS A 292 -6.42 5.99 -15.92
N GLY A 293 -6.02 6.27 -17.16
CA GLY A 293 -6.53 7.35 -18.00
C GLY A 293 -7.73 6.94 -18.87
N PRO A 294 -8.18 7.83 -19.78
CA PRO A 294 -9.21 7.52 -20.77
C PRO A 294 -8.91 6.24 -21.58
N GLU A 295 -9.95 5.55 -22.06
CA GLU A 295 -9.81 4.29 -22.83
C GLU A 295 -9.03 3.18 -22.10
N ALA A 296 -9.07 3.18 -20.76
CA ALA A 296 -8.31 2.28 -19.91
C ALA A 296 -6.78 2.35 -20.11
N THR A 297 -6.26 3.53 -20.48
CA THR A 297 -4.81 3.73 -20.66
C THR A 297 -4.08 3.62 -19.33
N ASP A 298 -3.04 2.79 -19.27
CA ASP A 298 -2.13 2.72 -18.12
C ASP A 298 -1.22 3.96 -18.11
N CYS A 299 -1.22 4.68 -17.00
CA CYS A 299 -0.38 5.86 -16.80
C CYS A 299 0.43 5.72 -15.51
N TYR A 300 1.57 6.40 -15.48
CA TYR A 300 2.49 6.37 -14.35
C TYR A 300 2.94 7.79 -13.99
N CYS A 301 3.21 8.00 -12.71
CA CYS A 301 3.64 9.26 -12.16
C CYS A 301 4.79 9.05 -11.20
N ILE A 302 5.79 9.93 -11.27
CA ILE A 302 6.76 10.10 -10.21
C ILE A 302 6.93 11.58 -9.89
N HIS A 303 6.83 11.89 -8.61
CA HIS A 303 6.86 13.24 -8.05
C HIS A 303 8.02 13.36 -7.06
N SER A 304 8.77 14.47 -7.12
CA SER A 304 9.85 14.78 -6.19
C SER A 304 9.34 15.70 -5.09
N PHE A 305 9.44 15.25 -3.83
CA PHE A 305 9.09 16.05 -2.66
C PHE A 305 10.04 17.24 -2.45
N LYS A 306 11.24 17.19 -3.03
CA LYS A 306 12.27 18.21 -2.80
C LYS A 306 12.03 19.50 -3.58
N ASN A 307 11.54 19.39 -4.80
CA ASN A 307 11.38 20.52 -5.73
C ASN A 307 9.97 20.59 -6.33
N SER A 308 9.04 19.75 -5.86
CA SER A 308 7.67 19.61 -6.35
C SER A 308 7.56 19.33 -7.86
N LYS A 309 8.64 18.82 -8.47
CA LYS A 309 8.66 18.45 -9.89
C LYS A 309 7.99 17.10 -10.08
N THR A 310 7.14 17.01 -11.09
CA THR A 310 6.40 15.79 -11.45
C THR A 310 6.74 15.44 -12.88
N ILE A 311 6.94 14.15 -13.15
CA ILE A 311 6.92 13.62 -14.50
C ILE A 311 5.89 12.51 -14.61
N THR A 312 5.29 12.38 -15.78
CA THR A 312 4.31 11.34 -16.09
C THR A 312 4.64 10.70 -17.42
N TRP A 313 4.28 9.43 -17.56
CA TRP A 313 4.32 8.76 -18.85
C TRP A 313 3.15 7.80 -18.97
N GLU A 314 2.76 7.54 -20.20
CA GLU A 314 1.76 6.55 -20.53
C GLU A 314 2.47 5.29 -20.99
N ARG A 315 1.85 4.15 -20.69
CA ARG A 315 2.32 2.88 -21.22
C ARG A 315 2.25 2.94 -22.75
N LYS A 316 3.41 2.76 -23.39
CA LYS A 316 3.55 2.62 -24.84
C LYS A 316 4.11 1.24 -25.11
N GLY A 317 3.31 0.33 -25.69
CA GLY A 317 3.81 -1.01 -26.01
C GLY A 317 2.77 -2.12 -26.03
N ASP A 318 3.10 -3.22 -26.70
CA ASP A 318 2.29 -4.45 -26.77
C ASP A 318 2.70 -5.45 -25.67
N ASP A 319 3.18 -4.94 -24.52
CA ASP A 319 3.86 -5.69 -23.45
C ASP A 319 2.91 -6.59 -22.64
N ALA A 320 2.00 -7.31 -23.30
CA ALA A 320 1.13 -8.30 -22.69
C ALA A 320 1.96 -9.33 -21.88
N ASP A 321 3.21 -9.60 -22.31
CA ASP A 321 4.14 -10.49 -21.63
C ASP A 321 5.29 -9.69 -20.96
N GLY A 322 5.29 -9.64 -19.62
CA GLY A 322 6.46 -9.23 -18.83
C GLY A 322 6.60 -7.73 -18.49
N MET A 323 5.50 -7.04 -18.18
CA MET A 323 5.54 -5.65 -17.67
C MET A 323 6.38 -5.53 -16.40
N PHE A 324 7.25 -4.51 -16.32
CA PHE A 324 7.97 -4.17 -15.10
C PHE A 324 7.10 -3.27 -14.22
N MET A 325 6.79 -3.74 -13.01
CA MET A 325 6.02 -2.98 -12.04
C MET A 325 6.85 -2.71 -10.79
N ILE A 326 6.80 -1.47 -10.32
CA ILE A 326 7.30 -1.13 -8.98
C ILE A 326 6.37 -1.80 -7.95
N GLY A 327 6.98 -2.58 -7.07
CA GLY A 327 6.33 -3.40 -6.05
C GLY A 327 6.88 -3.18 -4.63
N GLY A 328 7.80 -2.23 -4.44
CA GLY A 328 8.37 -1.88 -3.14
C GLY A 328 9.26 -0.63 -3.22
N ALA A 329 9.64 -0.08 -2.06
CA ALA A 329 10.58 1.04 -1.99
C ALA A 329 11.34 1.06 -0.65
N ASP A 330 12.61 1.42 -0.70
CA ASP A 330 13.38 1.83 0.48
C ASP A 330 13.60 3.36 0.47
N LYS A 331 14.53 3.85 1.30
CA LYS A 331 14.81 5.29 1.38
C LYS A 331 15.34 5.92 0.08
N ASP A 332 15.97 5.16 -0.81
CA ASP A 332 16.66 5.63 -2.01
C ASP A 332 16.15 4.99 -3.32
N PHE A 333 15.67 3.75 -3.27
CA PHE A 333 15.33 2.94 -4.45
C PHE A 333 13.87 2.49 -4.45
N PHE A 334 13.29 2.45 -5.65
CA PHE A 334 12.10 1.67 -5.94
C PHE A 334 12.51 0.27 -6.40
N TYR A 335 11.71 -0.73 -6.03
CA TYR A 335 11.98 -2.14 -6.30
C TYR A 335 10.88 -2.70 -7.19
N GLY A 336 11.23 -3.58 -8.11
CA GLY A 336 10.28 -4.33 -8.91
C GLY A 336 10.83 -5.69 -9.31
N ILE A 337 9.93 -6.53 -9.79
CA ILE A 337 10.28 -7.85 -10.31
C ILE A 337 10.38 -7.75 -11.83
N TYR A 338 11.53 -8.18 -12.35
CA TYR A 338 11.74 -8.33 -13.78
C TYR A 338 11.74 -9.81 -14.13
N ASN A 339 10.81 -10.21 -15.01
CA ASN A 339 10.51 -11.60 -15.31
C ASN A 339 10.39 -11.86 -16.82
N ASP A 340 11.19 -11.13 -17.62
CA ASP A 340 11.17 -11.24 -19.08
C ASP A 340 12.51 -11.79 -19.62
N TYR A 341 12.46 -13.02 -20.10
CA TYR A 341 13.63 -13.81 -20.46
C TYR A 341 14.08 -13.63 -21.92
N ARG A 342 13.41 -12.74 -22.67
CA ARG A 342 13.70 -12.52 -24.09
C ARG A 342 15.05 -11.83 -24.29
N ASP A 343 15.71 -12.18 -25.40
CA ASP A 343 16.81 -11.41 -25.94
C ASP A 343 16.26 -10.14 -26.63
N TRP A 344 16.88 -8.99 -26.34
CA TRP A 344 16.41 -7.70 -26.84
C TRP A 344 17.17 -7.26 -28.09
N ASP A 345 16.42 -7.06 -29.18
CA ASP A 345 16.85 -6.23 -30.30
C ASP A 345 16.24 -4.82 -30.20
N GLU A 346 16.67 -3.92 -31.07
CA GLU A 346 16.22 -2.52 -31.08
C GLU A 346 14.71 -2.37 -31.33
N ILE A 347 14.12 -3.26 -32.13
CA ILE A 347 12.69 -3.22 -32.49
C ILE A 347 11.85 -3.63 -31.27
N LEU A 348 12.22 -4.73 -30.62
CA LEU A 348 11.56 -5.23 -29.42
C LEU A 348 11.67 -4.22 -28.27
N LEU A 349 12.85 -3.61 -28.10
CA LEU A 349 13.09 -2.61 -27.07
C LEU A 349 12.24 -1.35 -27.27
N ASN A 350 12.06 -0.89 -28.50
CA ASN A 350 11.23 0.28 -28.82
C ASN A 350 9.72 0.03 -28.63
N ARG A 351 9.30 -1.23 -28.48
CA ARG A 351 7.92 -1.61 -28.18
C ARG A 351 7.63 -1.73 -26.68
N GLN A 352 8.62 -1.54 -25.80
CA GLN A 352 8.45 -1.67 -24.36
C GLN A 352 8.06 -0.35 -23.68
N ASP A 353 7.37 -0.46 -22.54
CA ASP A 353 7.17 0.64 -21.60
C ASP A 353 8.49 1.33 -21.28
N LEU A 354 8.43 2.66 -21.11
CA LEU A 354 9.60 3.52 -20.98
C LEU A 354 10.48 3.12 -19.78
N LEU A 355 9.89 2.67 -18.67
CA LEU A 355 10.67 2.33 -17.48
C LEU A 355 11.44 1.04 -17.70
N LYS A 356 10.76 0.02 -18.26
CA LYS A 356 11.39 -1.24 -18.63
C LYS A 356 12.48 -1.05 -19.67
N ARG A 357 12.22 -0.23 -20.69
CA ARG A 357 13.20 0.15 -21.72
C ARG A 357 14.44 0.79 -21.09
N ALA A 358 14.26 1.77 -20.19
CA ALA A 358 15.38 2.43 -19.53
C ALA A 358 16.20 1.47 -18.65
N ILE A 359 15.54 0.52 -17.98
CA ILE A 359 16.21 -0.55 -17.20
C ILE A 359 17.08 -1.41 -18.11
N ILE A 360 16.52 -1.93 -19.21
CA ILE A 360 17.25 -2.78 -20.16
C ILE A 360 18.44 -2.03 -20.76
N GLN A 361 18.25 -0.76 -21.16
CA GLN A 361 19.30 0.08 -21.74
C GLN A 361 20.45 0.38 -20.76
N LYS A 362 20.17 0.49 -19.45
CA LYS A 362 21.22 0.77 -18.45
C LYS A 362 22.02 -0.46 -18.04
N THR A 363 21.48 -1.66 -18.22
CA THR A 363 22.00 -2.86 -17.58
C THR A 363 22.46 -3.93 -18.57
N HIS A 364 21.84 -4.02 -19.74
CA HIS A 364 22.13 -5.03 -20.77
C HIS A 364 22.15 -6.48 -20.25
N PHE A 365 21.39 -6.79 -19.19
CA PHE A 365 21.39 -8.13 -18.60
C PHE A 365 20.63 -9.14 -19.45
N ARG A 366 20.97 -10.42 -19.28
CA ARG A 366 20.24 -11.58 -19.80
C ARG A 366 19.95 -12.55 -18.67
N ILE A 367 18.80 -13.21 -18.74
CA ILE A 367 18.31 -14.11 -17.70
C ILE A 367 18.07 -15.49 -18.31
N PRO A 368 18.58 -16.58 -17.72
CA PRO A 368 18.21 -17.92 -18.13
C PRO A 368 16.71 -18.18 -17.94
N GLU A 369 16.03 -18.77 -18.93
CA GLU A 369 14.58 -19.06 -18.87
C GLU A 369 14.16 -19.89 -17.65
N ASP A 370 15.04 -20.75 -17.14
CA ASP A 370 14.77 -21.62 -16.00
C ASP A 370 15.10 -21.00 -14.63
N SER A 371 15.44 -19.70 -14.59
CA SER A 371 15.80 -19.02 -13.35
C SER A 371 14.63 -18.25 -12.75
N ASN A 372 14.69 -18.01 -11.45
CA ASN A 372 13.81 -17.07 -10.77
C ASN A 372 13.94 -15.66 -11.36
N PRO A 373 12.91 -14.81 -11.17
CA PRO A 373 12.98 -13.40 -11.55
C PRO A 373 14.19 -12.66 -10.98
N LEU A 374 14.55 -11.57 -11.65
CA LEU A 374 15.45 -10.58 -11.08
C LEU A 374 14.67 -9.62 -10.19
N LEU A 375 15.24 -9.29 -9.04
CA LEU A 375 14.87 -8.11 -8.29
C LEU A 375 15.63 -6.91 -8.87
N VAL A 376 14.91 -5.94 -9.41
CA VAL A 376 15.51 -4.72 -9.98
C VAL A 376 15.21 -3.56 -9.06
N LYS A 377 16.26 -2.79 -8.74
CA LYS A 377 16.17 -1.53 -8.01
C LYS A 377 16.39 -0.37 -8.97
N VAL A 378 15.57 0.66 -8.86
CA VAL A 378 15.60 1.84 -9.71
C VAL A 378 15.65 3.08 -8.85
N LYS A 379 16.64 3.94 -9.09
CA LYS A 379 16.76 5.25 -8.45
C LYS A 379 16.53 6.35 -9.45
N PHE A 380 15.69 7.31 -9.11
CA PHE A 380 15.38 8.47 -9.95
C PHE A 380 16.21 9.70 -9.56
N LYS A 381 16.38 10.63 -10.52
CA LYS A 381 17.02 11.94 -10.35
C LYS A 381 16.29 13.02 -11.14
N PHE A 382 15.72 14.05 -10.50
CA PHE A 382 15.35 15.31 -11.19
C PHE A 382 14.81 16.43 -10.30
#